data_AF-V4PHZ0-F1
#
_entry.id   AF-V4PHZ0-F1
#
_cell.length_a   1.000
_cell.length_b   1.000
_cell.length_c   1.000
_cell.angle_alpha   90.00
_cell.angle_beta   90.00
_cell.angle_gamma   90.00
#
_symmetry.space_group_name_H-M   'P 1'
#
loop_
_entity.id
_entity.type
_entity.pdbx_description
1 polymer ?
#
loop_
_entity_poly.entity_id
_entity_poly.type
_entity_poly.pdbx_seq_one_letter_code
_entity_poly.pdbx_strand_id
1 'polypeptide(L)'
;MKLALGTSFTEGFHLEPANQLQTFLFKNCQMAIDLGVWQPIGNYVLEELRGDHTDNYIKKLNRPHSQALEERDLMFMAIQFFDIMVRRAAYQGVRDNMWLAYMQYFVAEIDKTAVIDPEEADEEFPTYGSRCIYEIFHILGTWVNLVKSLSAASLHLKLDPEHRYSIPASAARAIGVSLKTIMRSERLPGTFKGYMLRCVLGDVKGLQQTGVQAEMRALLIEQIVYGGDQIRTAEHTHNLILGLSDLDGMLRHDVADFIAQLEKPV
;
A
#
# COMPACT_ATOMS: atom_id res chain seq x y z
N MET A 1 -24.18 -6.64 11.77
CA MET A 1 -24.26 -5.47 12.67
C MET A 1 -23.83 -4.25 11.86
N LYS A 2 -24.74 -3.31 11.57
CA LYS A 2 -24.45 -2.12 10.76
C LYS A 2 -23.55 -1.17 11.56
N LEU A 3 -22.28 -1.03 11.19
CA LEU A 3 -21.45 0.09 11.60
C LEU A 3 -21.77 1.26 10.67
N ALA A 4 -22.49 2.24 11.21
CA ALA A 4 -22.70 3.53 10.55
C ALA A 4 -21.41 4.34 10.66
N LEU A 5 -20.59 4.31 9.60
CA LEU A 5 -19.48 5.25 9.41
C LEU A 5 -20.05 6.54 8.86
N GLY A 6 -20.46 7.44 9.75
CA GLY A 6 -20.60 8.86 9.42
C GLY A 6 -19.26 9.54 9.62
N THR A 7 -18.50 9.75 8.55
CA THR A 7 -17.23 10.49 8.59
C THR A 7 -17.38 11.82 7.85
N SER A 8 -17.28 12.93 8.58
CA SER A 8 -16.98 14.23 7.97
C SER A 8 -15.47 14.31 7.70
N PHE A 9 -15.11 14.57 6.45
CA PHE A 9 -13.76 14.47 5.89
C PHE A 9 -12.75 15.56 6.31
N THR A 10 -12.95 16.29 7.40
CA THR A 10 -12.13 17.48 7.74
C THR A 10 -11.17 17.29 8.91
N GLU A 11 -11.24 16.21 9.67
CA GLU A 11 -10.36 15.96 10.82
C GLU A 11 -9.88 14.51 10.80
N GLY A 12 -8.57 14.29 10.64
CA GLY A 12 -7.98 12.95 10.56
C GLY A 12 -8.46 12.02 11.68
N PHE A 13 -8.86 10.79 11.32
CA PHE A 13 -9.30 9.67 12.18
C PHE A 13 -9.64 10.03 13.64
N HIS A 14 -10.93 10.11 13.99
CA HIS A 14 -11.34 10.26 15.40
C HIS A 14 -10.88 9.05 16.22
N LEU A 15 -9.97 9.26 17.18
CA LEU A 15 -9.59 8.22 18.14
C LEU A 15 -10.71 8.13 19.17
N GLU A 16 -11.39 6.99 19.25
CA GLU A 16 -12.34 6.70 20.32
C GLU A 16 -11.62 6.88 21.67
N PRO A 17 -12.14 7.71 22.60
CA PRO A 17 -11.53 7.93 23.92
C PRO A 17 -11.31 6.64 24.73
N ALA A 18 -12.01 5.55 24.36
CA ALA A 18 -11.88 4.24 24.95
C ALA A 18 -10.55 3.53 24.60
N ASN A 19 -9.87 3.88 23.50
CA ASN A 19 -8.56 3.29 23.17
C ASN A 19 -7.41 4.13 23.76
N GLN A 20 -7.20 3.94 25.06
CA GLN A 20 -6.21 4.69 25.85
C GLN A 20 -4.79 4.51 25.33
N LEU A 21 -4.43 3.32 24.81
CA LEU A 21 -3.10 3.05 24.28
C LEU A 21 -2.85 3.83 22.97
N GLN A 22 -3.76 3.74 22.01
CA GLN A 22 -3.63 4.51 20.75
C GLN A 22 -3.65 6.01 21.00
N THR A 23 -4.48 6.47 21.95
CA THR A 23 -4.49 7.88 22.36
C THR A 23 -3.17 8.29 22.97
N PHE A 24 -2.61 7.49 23.88
CA PHE A 24 -1.30 7.75 24.49
C PHE A 24 -0.20 7.84 23.43
N LEU A 25 -0.16 6.90 22.47
CA LEU A 25 0.88 6.83 21.45
C LEU A 25 0.76 7.91 20.37
N PHE A 26 -0.46 8.22 19.91
CA PHE A 26 -0.67 9.00 18.69
C PHE A 26 -1.29 10.37 18.90
N LYS A 27 -1.64 10.75 20.13
CA LYS A 27 -2.00 12.16 20.45
C LYS A 27 -0.82 13.11 20.19
N ASN A 28 0.39 12.65 20.48
CA ASN A 28 1.64 13.28 20.08
C ASN A 28 2.51 12.21 19.40
N CYS A 29 2.54 12.22 18.07
CA CYS A 29 3.28 11.25 17.28
C CYS A 29 4.80 11.25 17.57
N GLN A 30 5.36 12.32 18.15
CA GLN A 30 6.76 12.29 18.59
C GLN A 30 7.00 11.20 19.65
N MET A 31 6.01 10.91 20.50
CA MET A 31 6.10 9.83 21.49
C MET A 31 6.26 8.46 20.80
N ALA A 32 5.46 8.21 19.76
CA ALA A 32 5.56 6.97 18.98
C ALA A 32 6.93 6.86 18.27
N ILE A 33 7.49 7.99 17.81
CA ILE A 33 8.84 8.07 17.22
C ILE A 33 9.91 7.72 18.24
N ASP A 34 9.89 8.39 19.40
CA ASP A 34 10.90 8.22 20.44
C ASP A 34 10.91 6.78 20.99
N LEU A 35 9.73 6.14 21.04
CA LEU A 35 9.56 4.75 21.48
C LEU A 35 9.77 3.72 20.36
N GLY A 36 9.85 4.14 19.09
CA GLY A 36 10.02 3.24 17.93
C GLY A 36 8.90 2.19 17.81
N VAL A 37 7.65 2.54 18.14
CA VAL A 37 6.57 1.55 18.36
C VAL A 37 6.20 0.71 17.13
N TRP A 38 6.51 1.20 15.93
CA TRP A 38 6.32 0.44 14.68
C TRP A 38 7.22 -0.78 14.59
N GLN A 39 8.44 -0.69 15.14
CA GLN A 39 9.48 -1.69 14.94
C GLN A 39 9.13 -3.04 15.56
N PRO A 40 8.74 -3.15 16.85
CA PRO A 40 8.38 -4.44 17.44
C PRO A 40 7.16 -5.06 16.75
N ILE A 41 6.18 -4.25 16.35
CA ILE A 41 4.97 -4.74 15.67
C ILE A 41 5.33 -5.24 14.27
N GLY A 42 6.06 -4.45 13.50
CA GLY A 42 6.47 -4.81 12.15
C GLY A 42 7.38 -6.04 12.13
N ASN A 43 8.32 -6.14 13.07
CA ASN A 43 9.18 -7.31 13.20
C ASN A 43 8.40 -8.56 13.57
N TYR A 44 7.48 -8.47 14.53
CA TYR A 44 6.65 -9.62 14.92
C TYR A 44 5.82 -10.13 13.74
N VAL A 45 5.23 -9.24 12.95
CA VAL A 45 4.51 -9.63 11.73
C VAL A 45 5.44 -10.32 10.74
N LEU A 46 6.65 -9.81 10.51
CA LEU A 46 7.62 -10.46 9.61
C LEU A 46 8.02 -11.85 10.10
N GLU A 47 8.24 -12.03 11.40
CA GLU A 47 8.55 -13.33 12.00
C GLU A 47 7.42 -14.34 11.76
N GLU A 48 6.15 -13.92 11.91
CA GLU A 48 5.00 -14.77 11.60
C GLU A 48 4.85 -15.07 10.11
N LEU A 49 5.13 -14.11 9.23
CA LEU A 49 5.13 -14.32 7.77
C LEU A 49 6.26 -15.26 7.31
N ARG A 50 7.36 -15.33 8.06
CA ARG A 50 8.49 -16.23 7.80
C ARG A 50 8.34 -17.62 8.42
N GLY A 51 7.38 -17.77 9.33
CA GLY A 51 7.19 -19.02 10.08
C GLY A 51 8.23 -19.20 11.19
N ASP A 52 8.87 -18.13 11.65
CA ASP A 52 9.98 -18.18 12.61
C ASP A 52 9.55 -18.78 13.97
N HIS A 53 8.28 -18.61 14.34
CA HIS A 53 7.69 -19.24 15.53
C HIS A 53 6.95 -20.54 15.19
N THR A 54 6.02 -20.48 14.22
CA THR A 54 5.24 -21.63 13.71
C THR A 54 4.77 -21.38 12.28
N ASP A 55 4.58 -22.43 11.48
CA ASP A 55 3.98 -22.32 10.14
C ASP A 55 2.46 -22.07 10.15
N ASN A 56 1.84 -21.86 11.31
CA ASN A 56 0.39 -21.74 11.40
C ASN A 56 -0.13 -20.52 10.63
N TYR A 57 0.60 -19.41 10.67
CA TYR A 57 0.21 -18.20 9.96
C TYR A 57 0.38 -18.36 8.44
N ILE A 58 1.50 -18.94 7.99
CA ILE A 58 1.71 -19.30 6.57
C ILE A 58 0.59 -20.21 6.06
N LYS A 59 0.20 -21.23 6.84
CA LYS A 59 -0.92 -22.11 6.49
C LYS A 59 -2.24 -21.37 6.43
N LYS A 60 -2.46 -20.35 7.26
CA LYS A 60 -3.66 -19.50 7.21
C LYS A 60 -3.66 -18.65 5.93
N LEU A 61 -2.53 -18.05 5.56
CA LEU A 61 -2.40 -17.21 4.37
C LEU A 61 -2.75 -17.96 3.08
N ASN A 62 -2.39 -19.24 2.99
CA ASN A 62 -2.63 -20.07 1.82
C ASN A 62 -4.02 -20.74 1.79
N ARG A 63 -4.94 -20.38 2.69
CA ARG A 63 -6.34 -20.83 2.60
C ARG A 63 -7.12 -19.95 1.62
N PRO A 64 -8.19 -20.48 1.01
CA PRO A 64 -9.16 -19.64 0.31
C PRO A 64 -9.64 -18.50 1.20
N HIS A 65 -9.86 -17.34 0.60
CA HIS A 65 -10.34 -16.17 1.34
C HIS A 65 -11.73 -16.43 1.94
N SER A 66 -11.93 -15.95 3.17
CA SER A 66 -13.28 -15.79 3.75
C SER A 66 -13.29 -14.64 4.74
N GLN A 67 -14.42 -13.92 4.83
CA GLN A 67 -14.56 -12.77 5.73
C GLN A 67 -14.30 -13.11 7.20
N ALA A 68 -14.59 -14.34 7.62
CA ALA A 68 -14.35 -14.81 8.99
C ALA A 68 -12.86 -14.82 9.36
N LEU A 69 -11.94 -14.87 8.39
CA LEU A 69 -10.51 -14.85 8.65
C LEU A 69 -9.97 -13.45 9.00
N GLU A 70 -10.72 -12.39 8.67
CA GLU A 70 -10.30 -10.98 8.84
C GLU A 70 -10.48 -10.50 10.28
N GLU A 71 -11.45 -11.04 11.02
CA GLU A 71 -11.72 -10.59 12.39
C GLU A 71 -10.54 -10.90 13.34
N ARG A 72 -9.97 -9.83 13.93
CA ARG A 72 -8.83 -9.90 14.86
C ARG A 72 -7.59 -10.58 14.27
N ASP A 73 -7.43 -10.55 12.96
CA ASP A 73 -6.26 -11.09 12.30
C ASP A 73 -5.01 -10.23 12.49
N LEU A 74 -3.85 -10.88 12.59
CA LEU A 74 -2.55 -10.24 12.74
C LEU A 74 -2.27 -9.18 11.67
N MET A 75 -2.43 -9.53 10.38
CA MET A 75 -2.13 -8.60 9.28
C MET A 75 -3.09 -7.43 9.27
N PHE A 76 -4.39 -7.65 9.44
CA PHE A 76 -5.37 -6.56 9.47
C PHE A 76 -5.16 -5.63 10.67
N MET A 77 -4.88 -6.18 11.85
CA MET A 77 -4.59 -5.38 13.04
C MET A 77 -3.29 -4.59 12.88
N ALA A 78 -2.25 -5.18 12.29
CA ALA A 78 -1.00 -4.50 11.99
C ALA A 78 -1.22 -3.37 10.97
N ILE A 79 -1.91 -3.65 9.86
CA ILE A 79 -2.23 -2.65 8.83
C ILE A 79 -3.00 -1.47 9.43
N GLN A 80 -4.04 -1.75 10.24
CA GLN A 80 -4.79 -0.69 10.93
C GLN A 80 -3.92 0.12 11.90
N PHE A 81 -3.02 -0.54 12.64
CA PHE A 81 -2.08 0.14 13.52
C PHE A 81 -1.18 1.10 12.73
N PHE A 82 -0.59 0.63 11.62
CA PHE A 82 0.24 1.46 10.74
C PHE A 82 -0.58 2.59 10.11
N ASP A 83 -1.81 2.35 9.67
CA ASP A 83 -2.66 3.38 9.06
C ASP A 83 -2.96 4.53 10.03
N ILE A 84 -3.36 4.19 11.27
CA ILE A 84 -3.60 5.19 12.32
C ILE A 84 -2.32 5.99 12.58
N MET A 85 -1.19 5.30 12.78
CA MET A 85 0.09 5.93 13.07
C MET A 85 0.54 6.88 11.95
N VAL A 86 0.53 6.41 10.70
CA VAL A 86 1.01 7.16 9.53
C VAL A 86 0.11 8.36 9.24
N ARG A 87 -1.22 8.19 9.29
CA ARG A 87 -2.13 9.33 9.08
C ARG A 87 -2.00 10.36 10.19
N ARG A 88 -1.91 9.93 11.46
CA ARG A 88 -1.71 10.84 12.59
C ARG A 88 -0.39 11.60 12.48
N ALA A 89 0.68 10.94 12.06
CA ALA A 89 1.97 11.56 11.77
C ALA A 89 1.83 12.63 10.68
N ALA A 90 1.16 12.31 9.57
CA ALA A 90 0.95 13.22 8.45
C ALA A 90 0.21 14.51 8.86
N TYR A 91 -0.87 14.38 9.63
CA TYR A 91 -1.65 15.54 10.09
C TYR A 91 -0.95 16.36 11.17
N GLN A 92 -0.08 15.74 11.98
CA GLN A 92 0.73 16.45 12.98
C GLN A 92 1.99 17.07 12.38
N GLY A 93 2.34 16.76 11.13
CA GLY A 93 3.51 17.30 10.45
C GLY A 93 4.82 16.87 11.10
N VAL A 94 4.91 15.62 11.55
CA VAL A 94 6.16 15.07 12.12
C VAL A 94 7.17 14.78 11.01
N ARG A 95 8.47 14.93 11.30
CA ARG A 95 9.55 14.70 10.34
C ARG A 95 9.99 13.24 10.34
N ASP A 96 9.04 12.34 10.19
CA ASP A 96 9.26 10.91 10.10
C ASP A 96 8.15 10.29 9.25
N ASN A 97 8.45 9.20 8.54
CA ASN A 97 7.47 8.46 7.76
C ASN A 97 6.89 7.25 8.52
N MET A 98 7.20 7.14 9.82
CA MET A 98 6.76 6.09 10.74
C MET A 98 7.07 4.68 10.23
N TRP A 99 8.18 4.55 9.51
CA TRP A 99 8.60 3.32 8.84
C TRP A 99 7.46 2.64 8.07
N LEU A 100 6.70 3.41 7.29
CA LEU A 100 5.62 2.87 6.47
C LEU A 100 6.10 1.81 5.45
N ALA A 101 7.42 1.73 5.22
CA ALA A 101 8.05 0.74 4.37
C ALA A 101 7.83 -0.72 4.82
N TYR A 102 7.36 -1.00 6.04
CA TYR A 102 6.99 -2.37 6.45
C TYR A 102 5.99 -3.03 5.49
N MET A 103 5.11 -2.24 4.89
CA MET A 103 4.14 -2.70 3.90
C MET A 103 4.79 -3.45 2.73
N GLN A 104 5.91 -2.95 2.21
CA GLN A 104 6.61 -3.59 1.09
C GLN A 104 7.29 -4.90 1.51
N TYR A 105 7.71 -5.00 2.78
CA TYR A 105 8.29 -6.23 3.32
C TYR A 105 7.21 -7.28 3.55
N PHE A 106 6.04 -6.88 4.05
CA PHE A 106 4.90 -7.80 4.19
C PHE A 106 4.49 -8.39 2.84
N VAL A 107 4.35 -7.57 1.79
CA VAL A 107 4.06 -8.07 0.44
C VAL A 107 5.12 -9.07 -0.02
N ALA A 108 6.40 -8.78 0.19
CA ALA A 108 7.48 -9.68 -0.21
C ALA A 108 7.48 -11.02 0.52
N GLU A 109 7.20 -11.05 1.83
CA GLU A 109 7.14 -12.32 2.57
C GLU A 109 5.87 -13.13 2.26
N ILE A 110 4.72 -12.46 2.04
CA ILE A 110 3.49 -13.14 1.57
C ILE A 110 3.74 -13.77 0.20
N ASP A 111 4.38 -13.05 -0.73
CA ASP A 111 4.69 -13.58 -2.06
C ASP A 111 5.58 -14.83 -2.00
N LYS A 112 6.66 -14.82 -1.21
CA LYS A 112 7.58 -15.96 -1.08
C LYS A 112 6.90 -17.25 -0.62
N THR A 113 5.85 -17.12 0.18
CA THR A 113 5.14 -18.24 0.81
C THR A 113 3.82 -18.59 0.12
N ALA A 114 3.46 -17.87 -0.95
CA ALA A 114 2.22 -18.07 -1.69
C ALA A 114 2.18 -19.44 -2.38
N VAL A 115 1.08 -20.15 -2.13
CA VAL A 115 0.68 -21.40 -2.77
C VAL A 115 -0.77 -21.23 -3.20
N ILE A 116 -1.00 -21.30 -4.51
CA ILE A 116 -2.32 -21.08 -5.10
C ILE A 116 -2.90 -22.41 -5.54
N ASP A 117 -4.13 -22.69 -5.10
CA ASP A 117 -4.91 -23.78 -5.66
C ASP A 117 -5.35 -23.39 -7.08
N PRO A 118 -5.05 -24.20 -8.12
CA PRO A 118 -5.50 -23.93 -9.48
C PRO A 118 -7.02 -23.71 -9.61
N GLU A 119 -7.83 -24.31 -8.73
CA GLU A 119 -9.28 -24.13 -8.74
C GLU A 119 -9.72 -22.73 -8.26
N GLU A 120 -8.89 -22.07 -7.44
CA GLU A 120 -9.15 -20.74 -6.87
C GLU A 120 -8.41 -19.61 -7.63
N ALA A 121 -7.62 -19.95 -8.65
CA ALA A 121 -6.71 -19.01 -9.32
C ALA A 121 -7.40 -17.84 -10.03
N ASP A 122 -8.67 -18.01 -10.40
CA ASP A 122 -9.48 -17.00 -11.10
C ASP A 122 -10.37 -16.18 -10.14
N GLU A 123 -10.38 -16.50 -8.84
CA GLU A 123 -11.08 -15.70 -7.83
C GLU A 123 -10.44 -14.31 -7.67
N GLU A 124 -11.22 -13.33 -7.19
CA GLU A 124 -10.71 -11.97 -6.92
C GLU A 124 -9.53 -12.01 -5.94
N PHE A 125 -9.64 -12.86 -4.92
CA PHE A 125 -8.59 -13.14 -3.95
C PHE A 125 -8.37 -14.66 -3.83
N PRO A 126 -7.46 -15.24 -4.63
CA PRO A 126 -7.23 -16.70 -4.64
C PRO A 126 -6.85 -17.29 -3.28
N THR A 127 -6.24 -16.48 -2.42
CA THR A 127 -5.89 -16.86 -1.06
C THR A 127 -6.15 -15.71 -0.08
N TYR A 128 -6.16 -16.03 1.21
CA TYR A 128 -6.15 -15.03 2.26
C TYR A 128 -4.92 -14.11 2.17
N GLY A 129 -3.77 -14.63 1.75
CA GLY A 129 -2.56 -13.84 1.44
C GLY A 129 -2.79 -12.82 0.33
N SER A 130 -3.51 -13.19 -0.74
CA SER A 130 -3.90 -12.27 -1.81
C SER A 130 -4.80 -11.14 -1.28
N ARG A 131 -5.76 -11.45 -0.39
CA ARG A 131 -6.58 -10.44 0.29
C ARG A 131 -5.74 -9.48 1.16
N CYS A 132 -4.75 -10.00 1.88
CA CYS A 132 -3.82 -9.19 2.68
C CYS A 132 -2.97 -8.26 1.78
N ILE A 133 -2.48 -8.76 0.65
CA ILE A 133 -1.76 -7.93 -0.35
C ILE A 133 -2.66 -6.80 -0.83
N TYR A 134 -3.93 -7.08 -1.18
CA TYR A 134 -4.86 -6.05 -1.57
C TYR A 134 -5.05 -4.98 -0.49
N GLU A 135 -5.20 -5.39 0.78
CA GLU A 135 -5.36 -4.44 1.89
C GLU A 135 -4.14 -3.52 2.03
N ILE A 136 -2.93 -4.07 1.87
CA ILE A 136 -1.69 -3.28 1.88
C ILE A 136 -1.68 -2.25 0.74
N PHE A 137 -2.11 -2.61 -0.46
CA PHE A 137 -2.20 -1.66 -1.56
C PHE A 137 -3.28 -0.61 -1.32
N HIS A 138 -4.42 -1.01 -0.76
CA HIS A 138 -5.49 -0.08 -0.42
C HIS A 138 -4.99 1.00 0.55
N ILE A 139 -4.36 0.62 1.67
CA ILE A 139 -3.87 1.61 2.63
C ILE A 139 -2.73 2.46 2.05
N LEU A 140 -1.82 1.88 1.25
CA LEU A 140 -0.77 2.64 0.57
C LEU A 140 -1.37 3.70 -0.38
N GLY A 141 -2.38 3.32 -1.16
CA GLY A 141 -3.14 4.23 -2.00
C GLY A 141 -3.79 5.35 -1.18
N THR A 142 -4.37 5.04 -0.02
CA THR A 142 -4.93 6.07 0.86
C THR A 142 -3.89 7.06 1.37
N TRP A 143 -2.65 6.60 1.63
CA TRP A 143 -1.54 7.46 2.05
C TRP A 143 -1.04 8.35 0.92
N VAL A 144 -0.98 7.85 -0.32
CA VAL A 144 -0.72 8.69 -1.51
C VAL A 144 -1.79 9.78 -1.62
N ASN A 145 -3.05 9.43 -1.41
CA ASN A 145 -4.18 10.36 -1.50
C ASN A 145 -4.24 11.40 -0.38
N LEU A 146 -3.37 11.34 0.65
CA LEU A 146 -3.31 12.38 1.69
C LEU A 146 -3.01 13.78 1.11
N VAL A 147 -2.35 13.88 -0.04
CA VAL A 147 -2.11 15.17 -0.73
C VAL A 147 -3.39 15.97 -0.99
N LYS A 148 -4.55 15.31 -1.02
CA LYS A 148 -5.87 15.95 -1.22
C LYS A 148 -6.41 16.66 0.02
N SER A 149 -5.91 16.31 1.21
CA SER A 149 -6.49 16.73 2.49
C SER A 149 -5.50 17.41 3.44
N LEU A 150 -4.21 17.25 3.21
CA LEU A 150 -3.18 17.93 4.00
C LEU A 150 -3.22 19.43 3.76
N SER A 151 -2.89 20.20 4.78
CA SER A 151 -2.77 21.66 4.65
C SER A 151 -1.64 22.02 3.68
N ALA A 152 -1.80 23.13 2.95
CA ALA A 152 -0.80 23.59 1.98
C ALA A 152 0.59 23.84 2.59
N ALA A 153 0.67 24.06 3.91
CA ALA A 153 1.92 24.25 4.64
C ALA A 153 2.56 22.94 5.14
N SER A 154 1.91 21.79 4.92
CA SER A 154 2.39 20.50 5.39
C SER A 154 3.73 20.14 4.74
N LEU A 155 4.71 19.74 5.56
CA LEU A 155 6.00 19.26 5.06
C LEU A 155 5.84 18.00 4.20
N HIS A 156 4.77 17.22 4.40
CA HIS A 156 4.53 16.00 3.64
C HIS A 156 4.08 16.25 2.19
N LEU A 157 3.77 17.50 1.82
CA LEU A 157 3.52 17.92 0.44
C LEU A 157 4.80 18.26 -0.34
N LYS A 158 5.98 18.11 0.27
CA LYS A 158 7.26 18.21 -0.45
C LYS A 158 7.55 16.86 -1.11
N LEU A 159 7.17 16.73 -2.38
CA LEU A 159 7.20 15.47 -3.13
C LEU A 159 8.54 15.20 -3.85
N ASP A 160 9.57 15.97 -3.53
CA ASP A 160 10.93 15.74 -4.01
C ASP A 160 11.44 14.35 -3.57
N PRO A 161 11.99 13.51 -4.48
CA PRO A 161 12.63 12.24 -4.13
C PRO A 161 13.68 12.32 -3.01
N GLU A 162 14.36 13.45 -2.85
CA GLU A 162 15.33 13.66 -1.77
C GLU A 162 14.65 13.93 -0.40
N HIS A 163 13.36 14.31 -0.41
CA HIS A 163 12.59 14.61 0.79
C HIS A 163 12.03 13.35 1.48
N ARG A 164 12.86 12.76 2.34
CA ARG A 164 12.58 11.46 3.00
C ARG A 164 11.38 11.43 3.94
N TYR A 165 10.81 12.59 4.30
CA TYR A 165 9.71 12.67 5.27
C TYR A 165 8.33 12.74 4.62
N SER A 166 8.22 12.88 3.29
CA SER A 166 6.91 12.89 2.65
C SER A 166 6.29 11.50 2.72
N ILE A 167 5.19 11.41 3.47
CA ILE A 167 4.40 10.18 3.60
C ILE A 167 3.77 9.81 2.25
N PRO A 168 3.12 10.72 1.50
CA PRO A 168 2.62 10.40 0.17
C PRO A 168 3.71 9.91 -0.81
N ALA A 169 4.87 10.57 -0.84
CA ALA A 169 5.97 10.16 -1.71
C ALA A 169 6.54 8.78 -1.30
N SER A 170 6.72 8.56 0.00
CA SER A 170 7.18 7.28 0.54
C SER A 170 6.17 6.15 0.26
N ALA A 171 4.86 6.43 0.34
CA ALA A 171 3.82 5.47 -0.01
C ALA A 171 3.82 5.13 -1.50
N ALA A 172 3.99 6.13 -2.38
CA ALA A 172 4.13 5.91 -3.82
C ALA A 172 5.34 5.02 -4.14
N ARG A 173 6.48 5.24 -3.47
CA ARG A 173 7.66 4.37 -3.58
C ARG A 173 7.34 2.94 -3.14
N ALA A 174 6.69 2.76 -2.00
CA ALA A 174 6.31 1.44 -1.48
C ALA A 174 5.33 0.71 -2.42
N ILE A 175 4.40 1.41 -3.07
CA ILE A 175 3.55 0.87 -4.15
C ILE A 175 4.43 0.37 -5.30
N GLY A 176 5.36 1.21 -5.79
CA GLY A 176 6.27 0.84 -6.88
C GLY A 176 7.06 -0.44 -6.59
N VAL A 177 7.69 -0.52 -5.41
CA VAL A 177 8.44 -1.71 -4.97
C VAL A 177 7.54 -2.93 -4.85
N SER A 178 6.40 -2.79 -4.17
CA SER A 178 5.47 -3.91 -3.94
C SER A 178 4.87 -4.44 -5.23
N LEU A 179 4.53 -3.54 -6.16
CA LEU A 179 3.95 -3.91 -7.45
C LEU A 179 5.01 -4.61 -8.31
N LYS A 180 6.25 -4.14 -8.33
CA LYS A 180 7.37 -4.85 -8.98
C LYS A 180 7.52 -6.27 -8.43
N THR A 181 7.45 -6.47 -7.13
CA THR A 181 7.47 -7.80 -6.51
C THR A 181 6.34 -8.69 -7.05
N ILE A 182 5.09 -8.20 -7.00
CA ILE A 182 3.92 -8.97 -7.45
C ILE A 182 3.99 -9.28 -8.94
N MET A 183 4.34 -8.31 -9.77
CA MET A 183 4.39 -8.49 -11.22
C MET A 183 5.41 -9.56 -11.63
N ARG A 184 6.53 -9.65 -10.91
CA ARG A 184 7.59 -10.65 -11.13
C ARG A 184 7.32 -12.02 -10.48
N SER A 185 6.34 -12.12 -9.59
CA SER A 185 6.05 -13.36 -8.88
C SER A 185 5.70 -14.50 -9.83
N GLU A 186 6.33 -15.66 -9.68
CA GLU A 186 5.91 -16.88 -10.38
C GLU A 186 4.80 -17.64 -9.65
N ARG A 187 4.45 -17.21 -8.43
CA ARG A 187 3.49 -17.87 -7.54
C ARG A 187 2.10 -17.28 -7.64
N LEU A 188 1.99 -15.97 -7.90
CA LEU A 188 0.72 -15.27 -7.97
C LEU A 188 0.09 -15.38 -9.38
N PRO A 189 -1.25 -15.57 -9.49
CA PRO A 189 -1.91 -15.70 -10.78
C PRO A 189 -1.87 -14.38 -11.58
N GLY A 190 -1.84 -14.50 -12.91
CA GLY A 190 -1.87 -13.34 -13.81
C GLY A 190 -3.11 -12.45 -13.63
N THR A 191 -4.26 -13.07 -13.38
CA THR A 191 -5.54 -12.40 -13.07
C THR A 191 -5.42 -11.48 -11.85
N PHE A 192 -4.85 -11.99 -10.75
CA PHE A 192 -4.62 -11.23 -9.53
C PHE A 192 -3.58 -10.11 -9.74
N LYS A 193 -2.48 -10.36 -10.47
CA LYS A 193 -1.50 -9.32 -10.81
C LYS A 193 -2.13 -8.17 -11.60
N GLY A 194 -2.94 -8.49 -12.62
CA GLY A 194 -3.68 -7.51 -13.41
C GLY A 194 -4.68 -6.73 -12.57
N TYR A 195 -5.38 -7.40 -11.64
CA TYR A 195 -6.26 -6.75 -10.68
C TYR A 195 -5.51 -5.74 -9.79
N MET A 196 -4.37 -6.12 -9.21
CA MET A 196 -3.55 -5.22 -8.39
C MET A 196 -3.06 -4.00 -9.18
N LEU A 197 -2.63 -4.19 -10.43
CA LEU A 197 -2.26 -3.08 -11.31
C LEU A 197 -3.44 -2.14 -11.56
N ARG A 198 -4.65 -2.66 -11.80
CA ARG A 198 -5.86 -1.84 -11.96
C ARG A 198 -6.18 -1.03 -10.70
N CYS A 199 -6.05 -1.60 -9.51
CA CYS A 199 -6.24 -0.87 -8.25
C CYS A 199 -5.31 0.35 -8.16
N VAL A 200 -4.02 0.15 -8.44
CA VAL A 200 -3.01 1.23 -8.42
C VAL A 200 -3.28 2.29 -9.49
N LEU A 201 -3.70 1.87 -10.70
CA LEU A 201 -4.10 2.82 -11.75
C LEU A 201 -5.38 3.58 -11.36
N GLY A 202 -6.23 3.00 -10.53
CA GLY A 202 -7.34 3.71 -9.88
C GLY A 202 -6.87 4.87 -9.01
N ASP A 203 -5.79 4.69 -8.23
CA ASP A 203 -5.19 5.77 -7.45
C ASP A 203 -4.59 6.87 -8.35
N VAL A 204 -3.90 6.48 -9.43
CA VAL A 204 -3.39 7.42 -10.44
C VAL A 204 -4.54 8.25 -11.02
N LYS A 205 -5.60 7.58 -11.50
CA LYS A 205 -6.83 8.21 -12.02
C LYS A 205 -7.47 9.15 -11.00
N GLY A 206 -7.45 8.78 -9.72
CA GLY A 206 -8.02 9.57 -8.64
C GLY A 206 -7.32 10.91 -8.39
N LEU A 207 -6.09 11.11 -8.87
CA LEU A 207 -5.34 12.35 -8.71
C LEU A 207 -5.59 13.33 -9.86
N GLN A 208 -5.87 14.59 -9.51
CA GLN A 208 -6.04 15.66 -10.50
C GLN A 208 -4.75 15.96 -11.26
N GLN A 209 -4.88 16.42 -12.51
CA GLN A 209 -3.75 16.82 -13.36
C GLN A 209 -3.31 18.29 -13.14
N THR A 210 -3.68 18.89 -12.01
CA THR A 210 -3.27 20.27 -11.65
C THR A 210 -2.75 20.35 -10.21
N GLY A 211 -1.87 21.34 -9.96
CA GLY A 211 -1.31 21.61 -8.64
C GLY A 211 -0.54 20.43 -8.04
N VAL A 212 -0.54 20.34 -6.70
CA VAL A 212 0.20 19.30 -5.96
C VAL A 212 -0.28 17.88 -6.28
N GLN A 213 -1.53 17.71 -6.71
CA GLN A 213 -2.03 16.40 -7.14
C GLN A 213 -1.40 15.96 -8.47
N ALA A 214 -1.08 16.90 -9.37
CA ALA A 214 -0.38 16.60 -10.62
C ALA A 214 1.04 16.12 -10.35
N GLU A 215 1.73 16.79 -9.42
CA GLU A 215 3.07 16.40 -8.97
C GLU A 215 3.04 15.01 -8.33
N MET A 216 2.05 14.73 -7.47
CA MET A 216 1.87 13.40 -6.87
C MET A 216 1.52 12.34 -7.92
N ARG A 217 0.71 12.67 -8.92
CA ARG A 217 0.35 11.77 -10.02
C ARG A 217 1.60 11.40 -10.82
N ALA A 218 2.39 12.39 -11.21
CA ALA A 218 3.64 12.18 -11.94
C ALA A 218 4.62 11.29 -11.15
N LEU A 219 4.80 11.60 -9.86
CA LEU A 219 5.64 10.81 -8.96
C LEU A 219 5.12 9.37 -8.81
N LEU A 220 3.81 9.15 -8.60
CA LEU A 220 3.25 7.81 -8.50
C LEU A 220 3.48 7.01 -9.79
N ILE A 221 3.22 7.61 -10.95
CA ILE A 221 3.49 6.99 -12.26
C ILE A 221 4.95 6.58 -12.38
N GLU A 222 5.87 7.48 -12.02
CA GLU A 222 7.30 7.21 -12.03
C GLU A 222 7.65 6.02 -11.12
N GLN A 223 7.17 6.02 -9.87
CA GLN A 223 7.44 4.92 -8.95
C GLN A 223 6.89 3.58 -9.47
N ILE A 224 5.74 3.56 -10.16
CA ILE A 224 5.21 2.34 -10.77
C ILE A 224 6.10 1.88 -11.94
N VAL A 225 6.41 2.78 -12.88
CA VAL A 225 7.15 2.48 -14.11
C VAL A 225 8.58 2.02 -13.81
N TYR A 226 9.21 2.57 -12.78
CA TYR A 226 10.57 2.22 -12.36
C TYR A 226 10.58 1.16 -11.23
N GLY A 227 9.41 0.77 -10.73
CA GLY A 227 9.25 -0.25 -9.71
C GLY A 227 9.84 0.13 -8.35
N GLY A 228 9.72 1.42 -8.00
CA GLY A 228 10.24 2.01 -6.77
C GLY A 228 11.75 2.21 -6.73
N ASP A 229 12.47 1.73 -7.74
CA ASP A 229 13.89 1.96 -7.92
C ASP A 229 14.13 3.17 -8.82
N GLN A 230 15.36 3.64 -8.91
CA GLN A 230 15.75 4.69 -9.87
C GLN A 230 16.13 4.11 -11.24
N ILE A 231 15.99 2.79 -11.43
CA ILE A 231 16.40 2.06 -12.64
C ILE A 231 15.22 1.27 -13.19
N ARG A 232 14.81 1.64 -14.40
CA ARG A 232 13.82 0.92 -15.17
C ARG A 232 14.48 -0.27 -15.86
N THR A 233 13.81 -1.43 -15.84
CA THR A 233 14.29 -2.65 -16.51
C THR A 233 13.30 -3.09 -17.60
N ALA A 234 13.83 -3.74 -18.63
CA ALA A 234 13.01 -4.29 -19.72
C ALA A 234 12.03 -5.36 -19.20
N GLU A 235 12.47 -6.20 -18.25
CA GLU A 235 11.65 -7.23 -17.59
C GLU A 235 10.44 -6.60 -16.87
N HIS A 236 10.67 -5.61 -16.00
CA HIS A 236 9.58 -4.94 -15.28
C HIS A 236 8.61 -4.24 -16.22
N THR A 237 9.13 -3.56 -17.25
CA THR A 237 8.32 -2.93 -18.29
C THR A 237 7.44 -3.96 -19.00
N HIS A 238 8.02 -5.09 -19.39
CA HIS A 238 7.28 -6.16 -20.05
C HIS A 238 6.16 -6.72 -19.17
N ASN A 239 6.45 -6.97 -17.89
CA ASN A 239 5.45 -7.47 -16.95
C ASN A 239 4.29 -6.47 -16.76
N LEU A 240 4.60 -5.17 -16.64
CA LEU A 240 3.56 -4.13 -16.62
C LEU A 240 2.70 -4.19 -17.87
N ILE A 241 3.29 -4.24 -19.08
CA ILE A 241 2.56 -4.32 -20.35
C ILE A 241 1.63 -5.54 -20.38
N LEU A 242 2.10 -6.71 -19.94
CA LEU A 242 1.27 -7.91 -19.83
C LEU A 242 0.07 -7.68 -18.91
N GLY A 243 0.27 -7.04 -17.75
CA GLY A 243 -0.82 -6.70 -16.84
C GLY A 243 -1.85 -5.70 -17.40
N LEU A 244 -1.51 -4.96 -18.46
CA LEU A 244 -2.42 -4.03 -19.13
C LEU A 244 -3.32 -4.69 -20.18
N SER A 245 -3.10 -5.97 -20.53
CA SER A 245 -3.81 -6.62 -21.65
C SER A 245 -5.33 -6.49 -21.54
N ASP A 246 -5.84 -6.59 -20.30
CA ASP A 246 -7.28 -6.64 -20.00
C ASP A 246 -7.81 -5.32 -19.40
N LEU A 247 -7.07 -4.22 -19.54
CA LEU A 247 -7.56 -2.91 -19.14
C LEU A 247 -8.68 -2.43 -20.06
N ASP A 248 -9.80 -2.01 -19.45
CA ASP A 248 -10.89 -1.39 -20.17
C ASP A 248 -10.46 -0.07 -20.84
N GLY A 249 -11.12 0.27 -21.96
CA GLY A 249 -10.76 1.42 -22.78
C GLY A 249 -10.92 2.77 -22.06
N MET A 250 -11.81 2.87 -21.07
CA MET A 250 -12.03 4.10 -20.31
C MET A 250 -10.86 4.35 -19.35
N LEU A 251 -10.43 3.32 -18.60
CA LEU A 251 -9.29 3.43 -17.71
C LEU A 251 -8.00 3.71 -18.50
N ARG A 252 -7.80 3.09 -19.68
CA ARG A 252 -6.67 3.40 -20.57
C ARG A 252 -6.62 4.88 -20.96
N HIS A 253 -7.78 5.48 -21.28
CA HIS A 253 -7.86 6.91 -21.57
C HIS A 253 -7.52 7.76 -20.33
N ASP A 254 -8.05 7.41 -19.16
CA ASP A 254 -7.85 8.15 -17.91
C ASP A 254 -6.40 8.09 -17.36
N VAL A 255 -5.61 7.10 -17.80
CA VAL A 255 -4.19 6.95 -17.45
C VAL A 255 -3.26 7.01 -18.68
N ALA A 256 -3.63 7.79 -19.70
CA ALA A 256 -2.83 7.90 -20.93
C ALA A 256 -1.38 8.37 -20.71
N ASP A 257 -1.14 9.20 -19.69
CA ASP A 257 0.20 9.65 -19.29
C ASP A 257 1.06 8.53 -18.69
N PHE A 258 0.45 7.60 -17.96
CA PHE A 258 1.11 6.37 -17.52
C PHE A 258 1.54 5.51 -18.71
N ILE A 259 0.64 5.31 -19.67
CA ILE A 259 0.91 4.53 -20.89
C ILE A 259 2.05 5.18 -21.68
N ALA A 260 2.00 6.50 -21.88
CA ALA A 260 3.04 7.24 -22.58
C ALA A 260 4.41 7.14 -21.88
N GLN A 261 4.46 7.10 -20.55
CA GLN A 261 5.70 6.86 -19.81
C GLN A 261 6.22 5.44 -20.00
N LEU A 262 5.33 4.45 -20.01
CA LEU A 262 5.68 3.05 -20.21
C LEU A 262 6.13 2.75 -21.65
N GLU A 263 5.72 3.52 -22.64
CA GLU A 263 6.15 3.36 -24.04
C GLU A 263 7.53 3.96 -24.33
N LYS A 264 8.11 4.74 -23.40
CA LYS A 264 9.47 5.26 -23.57
C LYS A 264 10.49 4.11 -23.62
N PRO A 265 11.54 4.22 -24.44
CA PRO A 265 12.63 3.24 -24.47
C PRO A 265 13.23 3.03 -23.08
N VAL A 266 13.61 1.78 -22.79
CA VAL A 266 14.38 1.39 -21.59
C VAL A 266 15.86 1.45 -21.90
#